data_AF-A0A067DNF9-F1
#
_entry.id   AF-A0A067DNF9-F1
#
_cell.length_a   1.000
_cell.length_b   1.000
_cell.length_c   1.000
_cell.angle_alpha   90.00
_cell.angle_beta   90.00
_cell.angle_gamma   90.00
#
_symmetry.space_group_name_H-M   'P 1'
#
loop_
_entity.id
_entity.type
_entity.pdbx_description
1 polymer ?
#
loop_
_entity_poly.entity_id
_entity_poly.type
_entity_poly.pdbx_seq_one_letter_code
_entity_poly.pdbx_strand_id
1 'polypeptide(L)'
;AVKIQSTPRQTDKNPSRRLLQVIGKDMRIVVFGFRPKTKQRRAVYDALVKCATPARIWDIYAFSSGPSKCVNTNPKVRLLNEYFRLLGKSSSSATMDMIEEGSFTLSNELWRISDINSTYTMCQSYPFALIVPECIIDQELLQASSFRARYRLPVISWCHSGTGAVLARSSQPLVGLMMNMRSNADEKLVASLCTQLAGGKMSRRKLYIADARPRKNALANGAMGGGSESSSNYFQSEIVFFGIDNIHAMRESFARLRDYLDTHGTT
;
A
#
# COMPACT_ATOMS: atom_id res chain seq x y z
N ALA A 1 -82.64 15.50 -24.69
CA ALA A 1 -81.85 14.33 -24.20
C ALA A 1 -80.67 14.18 -25.15
N VAL A 2 -79.40 14.08 -24.79
CA VAL A 2 -78.73 13.52 -23.60
C VAL A 2 -77.47 14.36 -23.33
N LYS A 3 -77.23 14.71 -22.05
CA LYS A 3 -75.94 15.25 -21.57
C LYS A 3 -74.87 14.18 -21.69
N ILE A 4 -73.84 14.41 -22.50
CA ILE A 4 -72.62 13.59 -22.43
C ILE A 4 -71.73 14.22 -21.36
N GLN A 5 -71.65 13.54 -20.21
CA GLN A 5 -70.76 13.86 -19.11
C GLN A 5 -69.30 13.73 -19.57
N SER A 6 -68.49 14.74 -19.26
CA SER A 6 -67.03 14.64 -19.31
C SER A 6 -66.55 13.70 -18.20
N THR A 7 -65.92 12.59 -18.60
CA THR A 7 -65.20 11.70 -17.68
C THR A 7 -64.11 12.47 -16.94
N PRO A 8 -63.97 12.32 -15.60
CA PRO A 8 -62.89 12.96 -14.88
C PRO A 8 -61.57 12.31 -15.26
N ARG A 9 -60.59 13.11 -15.70
CA ARG A 9 -59.19 12.67 -15.77
C ARG A 9 -58.75 12.30 -14.37
N GLN A 10 -58.61 10.99 -14.09
CA GLN A 10 -57.85 10.51 -12.94
C GLN A 10 -56.41 11.00 -13.10
N THR A 11 -56.05 12.04 -12.37
CA THR A 11 -54.66 12.42 -12.17
C THR A 11 -54.07 11.47 -11.14
N ASP A 12 -53.58 10.31 -11.58
CA ASP A 12 -52.58 9.55 -10.84
C ASP A 12 -51.25 10.33 -10.89
N LYS A 13 -51.24 11.50 -10.23
CA LYS A 13 -50.03 12.24 -9.95
C LYS A 13 -49.43 11.64 -8.70
N ASN A 14 -48.81 10.46 -8.85
CA ASN A 14 -47.85 10.03 -7.84
C ASN A 14 -46.79 11.15 -7.78
N PRO A 15 -46.67 11.91 -6.68
CA PRO A 15 -45.80 13.06 -6.65
C PRO A 15 -44.38 12.59 -6.92
N SER A 16 -43.67 13.25 -7.86
CA SER A 16 -42.29 12.94 -8.21
C SER A 16 -41.48 12.80 -6.92
N ARG A 17 -41.08 11.56 -6.58
CA ARG A 17 -40.40 11.28 -5.31
C ARG A 17 -39.10 12.09 -5.29
N ARG A 18 -38.96 13.01 -4.34
CA ARG A 18 -37.74 13.80 -4.17
C ARG A 18 -36.76 13.00 -3.31
N LEU A 19 -36.01 12.12 -3.97
CA LEU A 19 -35.02 11.26 -3.33
C LEU A 19 -33.64 11.91 -3.32
N LEU A 20 -32.85 11.58 -2.29
CA LEU A 20 -31.41 11.77 -2.23
C LEU A 20 -30.78 10.42 -1.93
N GLN A 21 -29.81 10.02 -2.72
CA GLN A 21 -29.08 8.77 -2.54
C GLN A 21 -27.66 9.08 -2.07
N VAL A 22 -27.21 8.39 -1.04
CA VAL A 22 -25.82 8.40 -0.56
C VAL A 22 -25.24 7.04 -0.83
N ILE A 23 -24.26 6.98 -1.74
CA ILE A 23 -23.58 5.76 -2.13
C ILE A 23 -22.33 5.63 -1.27
N GLY A 24 -22.33 4.67 -0.35
CA GLY A 24 -21.22 4.39 0.56
C GLY A 24 -20.09 3.61 -0.12
N LYS A 25 -18.90 3.68 0.46
CA LYS A 25 -17.76 2.81 0.08
C LYS A 25 -17.89 1.40 0.66
N ASP A 26 -18.84 1.19 1.57
CA ASP A 26 -19.14 -0.05 2.30
C ASP A 26 -20.22 -0.89 1.62
N MET A 27 -20.45 -0.71 0.32
CA MET A 27 -21.44 -1.43 -0.49
C MET A 27 -22.90 -1.18 -0.06
N ARG A 28 -23.17 -0.05 0.60
CA ARG A 28 -24.51 0.34 1.03
C ARG A 28 -24.96 1.61 0.32
N ILE A 29 -26.25 1.64 -0.04
CA ILE A 29 -26.92 2.82 -0.56
C ILE A 29 -27.97 3.27 0.45
N VAL A 30 -27.81 4.48 0.99
CA VAL A 30 -28.80 5.08 1.88
C VAL A 30 -29.67 6.04 1.09
N VAL A 31 -30.98 5.79 1.06
CA VAL A 31 -31.94 6.60 0.30
C VAL A 31 -32.82 7.41 1.25
N PHE A 32 -32.74 8.73 1.14
CA PHE A 32 -33.58 9.68 1.90
C PHE A 32 -34.74 10.17 1.03
N GLY A 33 -35.96 10.08 1.57
CA GLY A 33 -37.16 10.68 0.96
C GLY A 33 -37.50 12.04 1.55
N PHE A 34 -37.75 13.04 0.71
CA PHE A 34 -38.08 14.39 1.15
C PHE A 34 -39.49 14.81 0.72
N ARG A 35 -40.14 15.61 1.59
CA ARG A 35 -41.46 16.19 1.29
C ARG A 35 -41.36 17.19 0.12
N PRO A 36 -42.31 17.17 -0.84
CA PRO A 36 -42.40 18.17 -1.90
C PRO A 36 -42.50 19.60 -1.36
N LYS A 37 -42.12 20.59 -2.19
CA LYS A 37 -42.19 22.03 -1.88
C LYS A 37 -41.39 22.50 -0.65
N THR A 38 -40.43 21.71 -0.15
CA THR A 38 -39.51 22.11 0.92
C THR A 38 -38.08 22.34 0.40
N LYS A 39 -37.26 23.09 1.16
CA LYS A 39 -35.81 23.26 0.89
C LYS A 39 -34.93 22.18 1.55
N GLN A 40 -35.51 21.22 2.28
CA GLN A 40 -34.78 20.23 3.09
C GLN A 40 -33.80 19.40 2.27
N ARG A 41 -34.23 18.87 1.11
CA ARG A 41 -33.36 18.05 0.24
C ARG A 41 -32.07 18.77 -0.13
N ARG A 42 -32.18 20.07 -0.49
CA ARG A 42 -31.02 20.88 -0.87
C ARG A 42 -30.12 21.15 0.33
N ALA A 43 -30.70 21.54 1.46
CA ALA A 43 -29.94 21.79 2.68
C ALA A 43 -29.15 20.55 3.15
N VAL A 44 -29.78 19.36 3.11
CA VAL A 44 -29.10 18.10 3.47
C VAL A 44 -28.02 17.73 2.45
N TYR A 45 -28.30 17.88 1.15
CA TYR A 45 -27.30 17.64 0.10
C TYR A 45 -26.07 18.54 0.29
N ASP A 46 -26.28 19.85 0.45
CA ASP A 46 -25.19 20.82 0.62
C ASP A 46 -24.37 20.52 1.89
N ALA A 47 -25.02 20.13 2.98
CA ALA A 47 -24.36 19.72 4.23
C ALA A 47 -23.55 18.43 4.04
N LEU A 48 -24.10 17.41 3.37
CA LEU A 48 -23.41 16.15 3.12
C LEU A 48 -22.18 16.34 2.23
N VAL A 49 -22.28 17.13 1.16
CA VAL A 49 -21.14 17.46 0.31
C VAL A 49 -20.06 18.17 1.14
N LYS A 50 -20.43 19.19 1.90
CA LYS A 50 -19.47 19.93 2.76
C LYS A 50 -18.74 19.01 3.74
N CYS A 51 -19.43 18.06 4.36
CA CYS A 51 -18.82 17.13 5.33
C CYS A 51 -18.03 15.99 4.66
N ALA A 52 -18.46 15.51 3.50
CA ALA A 52 -17.83 14.39 2.79
C ALA A 52 -16.63 14.82 1.94
N THR A 53 -16.59 16.08 1.52
CA THR A 53 -15.48 16.67 0.76
C THR A 53 -14.92 17.90 1.48
N PRO A 54 -14.21 17.71 2.60
CA PRO A 54 -13.57 18.81 3.32
C PRO A 54 -12.55 19.53 2.42
N ALA A 55 -12.52 20.86 2.48
CA ALA A 55 -11.67 21.68 1.61
C ALA A 55 -10.19 21.63 2.01
N ARG A 56 -9.90 21.46 3.31
CA ARG A 56 -8.54 21.37 3.85
C ARG A 56 -8.36 20.07 4.60
N ILE A 57 -7.11 19.59 4.67
CA ILE A 57 -6.75 18.39 5.44
C ILE A 57 -7.16 18.50 6.92
N TRP A 58 -7.01 19.68 7.51
CA TRP A 58 -7.37 19.97 8.90
C TRP A 58 -8.88 19.98 9.16
N ASP A 59 -9.69 20.05 8.10
CA ASP A 59 -11.15 19.98 8.22
C ASP A 59 -11.67 18.52 8.27
N ILE A 60 -10.78 17.53 8.05
CA ILE A 60 -11.13 16.11 8.18
C ILE A 60 -11.45 15.81 9.65
N TYR A 61 -12.45 14.96 9.89
CA TYR A 61 -12.92 14.60 11.23
C TYR A 61 -11.79 14.16 12.18
N ALA A 62 -10.73 13.51 11.68
CA ALA A 62 -9.59 13.09 12.49
C ALA A 62 -8.86 14.23 13.23
N PHE A 63 -8.95 15.47 12.73
CA PHE A 63 -8.32 16.65 13.35
C PHE A 63 -9.31 17.55 14.08
N SER A 64 -10.61 17.40 13.81
CA SER A 64 -11.69 18.16 14.48
C SER A 64 -12.40 17.36 15.56
N SER A 65 -12.26 16.03 15.58
CA SER A 65 -12.67 15.20 16.69
C SER A 65 -11.82 15.57 17.91
N GLY A 66 -12.46 15.82 19.05
CA GLY A 66 -11.75 16.08 20.31
C GLY A 66 -10.74 14.98 20.68
N PRO A 67 -9.96 15.17 21.76
CA PRO A 67 -8.85 14.28 22.11
C PRO A 67 -9.29 12.82 22.18
N SER A 68 -8.57 11.94 21.49
CA SER A 68 -8.85 10.50 21.51
C SER A 68 -8.43 9.88 22.84
N LYS A 69 -9.25 8.99 23.41
CA LYS A 69 -8.87 8.20 24.60
C LYS A 69 -7.92 7.04 24.27
N CYS A 70 -7.62 6.80 22.99
CA CYS A 70 -6.75 5.71 22.56
C CYS A 70 -5.28 6.10 22.75
N VAL A 71 -4.63 5.54 23.76
CA VAL A 71 -3.18 5.65 23.92
C VAL A 71 -2.54 4.62 22.98
N ASN A 72 -2.08 5.08 21.82
CA ASN A 72 -1.32 4.23 20.90
C ASN A 72 0.17 4.56 21.04
N THR A 73 1.00 3.54 21.28
CA THR A 73 2.46 3.69 21.32
C THR A 73 2.96 4.37 20.05
N ASN A 74 3.96 5.24 20.14
CA ASN A 74 4.50 5.95 18.98
C ASN A 74 4.83 4.95 17.83
N PRO A 75 4.39 5.21 16.58
CA PRO A 75 4.61 4.29 15.46
C PRO A 75 6.09 3.99 15.20
N LYS A 76 7.00 4.93 15.47
CA LYS A 76 8.45 4.71 15.34
C LYS A 76 8.96 3.71 16.37
N VAL A 77 8.50 3.83 17.62
CA VAL A 77 8.83 2.89 18.71
C VAL A 77 8.28 1.50 18.39
N ARG A 78 7.04 1.40 17.92
CA ARG A 78 6.46 0.10 17.50
C ARG A 78 7.26 -0.56 16.39
N LEU A 79 7.73 0.22 15.41
CA LEU A 79 8.57 -0.29 14.32
C LEU A 79 9.90 -0.84 14.84
N LEU A 80 10.62 -0.07 15.67
CA LEU A 80 11.92 -0.50 16.19
C LEU A 80 11.80 -1.73 17.10
N ASN A 81 10.77 -1.80 17.94
CA ASN A 81 10.52 -3.00 18.75
C ASN A 81 10.34 -4.24 17.88
N GLU A 82 9.62 -4.12 16.76
CA GLU A 82 9.47 -5.21 15.80
C GLU A 82 10.81 -5.56 15.14
N TYR A 83 11.63 -4.56 14.80
CA TYR A 83 12.96 -4.81 14.25
C TYR A 83 13.90 -5.49 15.25
N PHE A 84 13.88 -5.06 16.51
CA PHE A 84 14.65 -5.69 17.59
C PHE A 84 14.23 -7.15 17.77
N ARG A 85 12.92 -7.44 17.72
CA ARG A 85 12.39 -8.81 17.73
C ARG A 85 12.92 -9.63 16.55
N LEU A 86 12.90 -9.08 15.33
CA LEU A 86 13.42 -9.74 14.12
C LEU A 86 14.93 -10.02 14.20
N LEU A 87 15.70 -9.14 14.86
CA LEU A 87 17.13 -9.34 15.09
C LEU A 87 17.46 -10.31 16.24
N GLY A 88 16.46 -10.82 16.97
CA GLY A 88 16.67 -11.63 18.18
C GLY A 88 17.11 -10.81 19.40
N LYS A 89 16.88 -9.49 19.39
CA LYS A 89 17.18 -8.54 20.46
C LYS A 89 15.92 -8.19 21.27
N SER A 90 15.06 -9.17 21.56
CA SER A 90 13.78 -8.95 22.24
C SER A 90 13.89 -8.40 23.66
N SER A 91 15.06 -8.48 24.28
CA SER A 91 15.36 -7.84 25.57
C SER A 91 15.51 -6.32 25.47
N SER A 92 15.75 -5.79 24.27
CA SER A 92 15.83 -4.36 24.01
C SER A 92 14.44 -3.81 23.71
N SER A 93 14.06 -2.72 24.38
CA SER A 93 12.87 -1.95 24.05
C SER A 93 13.29 -0.61 23.49
N ALA A 94 12.73 -0.22 22.35
CA ALA A 94 12.92 1.09 21.77
C ALA A 94 12.24 2.16 22.64
N THR A 95 12.89 3.31 22.75
CA THR A 95 12.36 4.52 23.38
C THR A 95 12.40 5.67 22.39
N MET A 96 11.73 6.78 22.72
CA MET A 96 11.82 8.01 21.91
C MET A 96 13.22 8.61 21.99
N ASP A 97 13.84 8.62 23.18
CA ASP A 97 15.20 9.13 23.39
C ASP A 97 16.22 8.41 22.49
N MET A 98 16.13 7.08 22.38
CA MET A 98 16.97 6.29 21.47
C MET A 98 16.82 6.72 20.01
N ILE A 99 15.60 7.12 19.59
CA ILE A 99 15.33 7.57 18.22
C ILE A 99 15.92 8.96 17.98
N GLU A 100 15.78 9.86 18.96
CA GLU A 100 16.25 11.24 18.89
C GLU A 100 17.78 11.31 18.90
N GLU A 101 18.43 10.45 19.68
CA GLU A 101 19.88 10.32 19.75
C GLU A 101 20.51 9.51 18.59
N GLY A 102 19.68 8.81 17.80
CA GLY A 102 20.16 7.96 16.71
C GLY A 102 20.77 6.62 17.16
N SER A 103 20.61 6.23 18.42
CA SER A 103 21.23 5.04 19.03
C SER A 103 20.46 3.72 18.80
N PHE A 104 19.66 3.65 17.73
CA PHE A 104 18.78 2.51 17.42
C PHE A 104 19.32 1.53 16.36
N THR A 105 20.55 1.74 15.87
CA THR A 105 21.20 0.96 14.80
C THR A 105 21.76 -0.38 15.30
N LEU A 106 20.88 -1.30 15.70
CA LEU A 106 21.26 -2.65 16.13
C LEU A 106 21.52 -3.59 14.95
N SER A 107 22.36 -4.61 15.18
CA SER A 107 22.62 -5.68 14.23
C SER A 107 22.72 -7.08 14.85
N ASN A 108 22.70 -8.09 13.99
CA ASN A 108 23.14 -9.46 14.26
C ASN A 108 24.10 -9.92 13.14
N GLU A 109 24.45 -11.20 13.09
CA GLU A 109 25.42 -11.74 12.11
C GLU A 109 25.00 -11.56 10.63
N LEU A 110 23.71 -11.36 10.36
CA LEU A 110 23.16 -11.34 9.01
C LEU A 110 22.56 -9.97 8.64
N TRP A 111 21.99 -9.24 9.61
CA TRP A 111 21.13 -8.09 9.38
C TRP A 111 21.47 -6.93 10.32
N ARG A 112 21.35 -5.70 9.80
CA ARG A 112 21.38 -4.45 10.59
C ARG A 112 20.18 -3.58 10.34
N ILE A 113 19.89 -2.73 11.33
CA ILE A 113 19.05 -1.56 11.19
C ILE A 113 19.91 -0.41 10.69
N SER A 114 19.56 0.12 9.52
CA SER A 114 20.11 1.35 8.95
C SER A 114 19.20 2.54 9.28
N ASP A 115 19.83 3.65 9.64
CA ASP A 115 19.22 4.96 9.87
C ASP A 115 19.29 5.88 8.63
N ILE A 116 19.72 5.36 7.48
CA ILE A 116 19.90 6.10 6.23
C ILE A 116 18.64 6.85 5.76
N ASN A 117 17.46 6.42 6.20
CA ASN A 117 16.18 7.07 5.88
C ASN A 117 15.57 7.84 7.07
N SER A 118 16.35 8.15 8.12
CA SER A 118 15.86 8.78 9.36
C SER A 118 15.13 10.10 9.11
N THR A 119 15.59 10.85 8.10
CA THR A 119 15.02 12.13 7.64
C THR A 119 14.02 11.99 6.49
N TYR A 120 13.73 10.77 6.03
CA TYR A 120 12.89 10.46 4.86
C TYR A 120 13.41 11.02 3.52
N THR A 121 14.65 11.53 3.49
CA THR A 121 15.24 12.15 2.29
C THR A 121 15.51 11.12 1.19
N MET A 122 15.98 9.93 1.55
CA MET A 122 16.28 8.87 0.58
C MET A 122 15.00 8.28 -0.02
N CYS A 123 14.01 7.94 0.80
CA CYS A 123 12.71 7.49 0.33
C CYS A 123 11.58 7.95 1.26
N GLN A 124 10.85 8.99 0.83
CA GLN A 124 9.72 9.58 1.57
C GLN A 124 8.59 8.60 1.88
N SER A 125 8.48 7.52 1.11
CA SER A 125 7.40 6.54 1.22
C SER A 125 7.80 5.24 1.94
N TYR A 126 9.01 5.21 2.50
CA TYR A 126 9.54 4.14 3.36
C TYR A 126 9.57 4.60 4.82
N PRO A 127 9.65 3.67 5.79
CA PRO A 127 9.84 4.02 7.18
C PRO A 127 11.22 4.68 7.41
N PHE A 128 11.36 5.35 8.55
CA PHE A 128 12.59 6.07 8.91
C PHE A 128 13.80 5.16 9.15
N ALA A 129 13.57 3.91 9.57
CA ALA A 129 14.60 2.90 9.80
C ALA A 129 14.34 1.70 8.88
N LEU A 130 15.41 1.07 8.39
CA LEU A 130 15.33 -0.04 7.44
C LEU A 130 16.18 -1.22 7.90
N ILE A 131 15.64 -2.44 7.86
CA ILE A 131 16.45 -3.66 8.04
C ILE A 131 17.04 -4.07 6.68
N VAL A 132 18.36 -4.23 6.65
CA VAL A 132 19.17 -4.57 5.46
C VAL A 132 20.23 -5.62 5.81
N PRO A 133 20.87 -6.27 4.82
CA PRO A 133 22.02 -7.14 5.06
C PRO A 133 23.16 -6.43 5.78
N GLU A 134 23.77 -7.10 6.76
CA GLU A 134 24.89 -6.59 7.56
C GLU A 134 26.07 -6.15 6.68
N CYS A 135 26.37 -6.95 5.66
CA CYS A 135 27.49 -6.72 4.75
C CYS A 135 27.30 -5.56 3.74
N ILE A 136 26.11 -4.95 3.69
CA ILE A 136 25.81 -3.84 2.76
C ILE A 136 25.89 -2.53 3.53
N ILE A 137 26.76 -1.62 3.12
CA ILE A 137 26.93 -0.30 3.76
C ILE A 137 25.93 0.73 3.19
N ASP A 138 25.68 1.82 3.92
CA ASP A 138 24.66 2.81 3.54
C ASP A 138 24.95 3.51 2.20
N GLN A 139 26.21 3.67 1.83
CA GLN A 139 26.58 4.20 0.51
C GLN A 139 26.09 3.29 -0.63
N GLU A 140 26.15 1.97 -0.44
CA GLU A 140 25.64 0.99 -1.42
C GLU A 140 24.11 1.00 -1.45
N LEU A 141 23.45 1.21 -0.30
CA LEU A 141 21.99 1.39 -0.25
C LEU A 141 21.54 2.63 -1.04
N LEU A 142 22.24 3.75 -0.90
CA LEU A 142 21.94 4.96 -1.66
C LEU A 142 22.05 4.71 -3.18
N GLN A 143 23.14 4.05 -3.61
CA GLN A 143 23.32 3.67 -5.02
C GLN A 143 22.23 2.72 -5.51
N ALA A 144 21.91 1.67 -4.75
CA ALA A 144 20.86 0.71 -5.08
C ALA A 144 19.48 1.39 -5.15
N SER A 145 19.19 2.32 -4.24
CA SER A 145 17.91 3.04 -4.21
C SER A 145 17.64 3.81 -5.50
N SER A 146 18.66 4.41 -6.11
CA SER A 146 18.51 5.16 -7.36
C SER A 146 18.07 4.32 -8.55
N PHE A 147 18.29 3.00 -8.50
CA PHE A 147 17.88 2.05 -9.52
C PHE A 147 16.45 1.53 -9.32
N ARG A 148 15.78 1.89 -8.22
CA ARG A 148 14.45 1.40 -7.85
C ARG A 148 13.44 2.52 -7.96
N ALA A 149 12.28 2.25 -8.56
CA ALA A 149 11.26 3.28 -8.75
C ALA A 149 10.88 3.93 -7.41
N ARG A 150 10.93 5.27 -7.35
CA ARG A 150 10.70 6.06 -6.12
C ARG A 150 11.66 5.73 -4.97
N TYR A 151 12.85 5.25 -5.26
CA TYR A 151 13.90 4.93 -4.29
C TYR A 151 13.54 3.80 -3.31
N ARG A 152 12.53 2.98 -3.64
CA ARG A 152 12.04 1.88 -2.79
C ARG A 152 12.87 0.61 -3.01
N LEU A 153 14.11 0.64 -2.52
CA LEU A 153 15.04 -0.49 -2.56
C LEU A 153 14.53 -1.74 -1.82
N PRO A 154 15.08 -2.93 -2.11
CA PRO A 154 14.83 -4.15 -1.33
C PRO A 154 15.18 -3.96 0.15
N VAL A 155 14.16 -4.08 1.01
CA VAL A 155 14.31 -4.01 2.47
C VAL A 155 13.56 -5.16 3.13
N ILE A 156 14.11 -5.66 4.23
CA ILE A 156 13.57 -6.83 4.95
C ILE A 156 12.29 -6.41 5.70
N SER A 157 11.21 -7.13 5.45
CA SER A 157 9.93 -6.98 6.17
C SER A 157 9.76 -8.07 7.23
N TRP A 158 10.39 -9.22 7.03
CA TRP A 158 10.38 -10.34 7.96
C TRP A 158 11.59 -11.24 7.73
N CYS A 159 12.09 -11.87 8.79
CA CYS A 159 13.15 -12.87 8.72
C CYS A 159 12.89 -14.02 9.69
N HIS A 160 13.28 -15.23 9.29
CA HIS A 160 13.20 -16.44 10.10
C HIS A 160 14.50 -16.62 10.90
N SER A 161 14.40 -16.68 12.24
CA SER A 161 15.55 -16.78 13.15
C SER A 161 16.41 -18.03 12.95
N GLY A 162 15.79 -19.20 12.71
CA GLY A 162 16.53 -20.45 12.48
C GLY A 162 17.14 -20.64 11.09
N THR A 163 16.38 -20.38 10.02
CA THR A 163 16.83 -20.68 8.65
C THR A 163 17.56 -19.53 7.97
N GLY A 164 17.41 -18.29 8.47
CA GLY A 164 17.89 -17.08 7.81
C GLY A 164 17.10 -16.72 6.53
N ALA A 165 15.95 -17.36 6.30
CA ALA A 165 15.06 -16.98 5.20
C ALA A 165 14.44 -15.61 5.46
N VAL A 166 14.28 -14.81 4.41
CA VAL A 166 13.74 -13.44 4.51
C VAL A 166 12.60 -13.21 3.54
N LEU A 167 11.67 -12.36 3.96
CA LEU A 167 10.74 -11.68 3.07
C LEU A 167 11.20 -10.23 2.96
N ALA A 168 11.61 -9.83 1.76
CA ALA A 168 11.95 -8.46 1.42
C ALA A 168 10.92 -7.87 0.47
N ARG A 169 10.80 -6.54 0.47
CA ARG A 169 9.92 -5.78 -0.43
C ARG A 169 10.68 -4.64 -1.10
N SER A 170 10.31 -4.35 -2.34
CA SER A 170 10.87 -3.25 -3.14
C SER A 170 9.83 -2.76 -4.16
N SER A 171 10.18 -1.70 -4.89
CA SER A 171 9.55 -1.38 -6.17
C SER A 171 10.28 -2.04 -7.34
N GLN A 172 9.71 -1.91 -8.54
CA GLN A 172 10.35 -2.38 -9.77
C GLN A 172 11.72 -1.70 -10.01
N PRO A 173 12.68 -2.42 -10.61
CA PRO A 173 13.92 -1.80 -11.09
C PRO A 173 13.65 -0.87 -12.28
N LEU A 174 14.52 0.12 -12.46
CA LEU A 174 14.51 1.08 -13.55
C LEU A 174 15.49 0.63 -14.64
N VAL A 175 15.14 -0.43 -15.39
CA VAL A 175 16.05 -1.03 -16.39
C VAL A 175 16.18 -0.20 -17.67
N GLY A 176 15.52 0.96 -17.74
CA GLY A 176 15.57 1.89 -18.86
C GLY A 176 14.75 1.41 -20.06
N LEU A 177 14.53 2.30 -21.03
CA LEU A 177 13.67 2.03 -22.20
C LEU A 177 14.17 0.84 -23.05
N MET A 178 15.49 0.63 -23.07
CA MET A 178 16.13 -0.48 -23.78
C MET A 178 16.27 -1.75 -22.92
N MET A 179 15.80 -1.74 -21.67
CA MET A 179 15.82 -2.88 -20.74
C MET A 179 17.21 -3.45 -20.45
N ASN A 180 18.25 -2.63 -20.59
CA ASN A 180 19.65 -3.04 -20.48
C ASN A 180 20.40 -2.30 -19.37
N MET A 181 19.76 -1.35 -18.67
CA MET A 181 20.37 -0.71 -17.51
C MET A 181 20.47 -1.69 -16.36
N ARG A 182 21.59 -1.61 -15.65
CA ARG A 182 21.96 -2.49 -14.53
C ARG A 182 22.51 -1.66 -13.40
N SER A 183 22.45 -2.21 -12.20
CA SER A 183 23.06 -1.61 -11.01
C SER A 183 23.77 -2.67 -10.21
N ASN A 184 25.11 -2.62 -10.18
CA ASN A 184 25.92 -3.54 -9.38
C ASN A 184 25.56 -3.45 -7.88
N ALA A 185 25.19 -2.26 -7.39
CA ALA A 185 24.77 -2.07 -6.01
C ALA A 185 23.42 -2.75 -5.73
N ASP A 186 22.45 -2.68 -6.65
CA ASP A 186 21.16 -3.40 -6.51
C ASP A 186 21.35 -4.91 -6.63
N GLU A 187 22.14 -5.37 -7.61
CA GLU A 187 22.47 -6.79 -7.79
C GLU A 187 23.16 -7.37 -6.55
N LYS A 188 24.14 -6.65 -5.97
CA LYS A 188 24.81 -7.03 -4.72
C LYS A 188 23.84 -7.05 -3.55
N LEU A 189 23.01 -6.01 -3.38
CA LEU A 189 22.01 -5.95 -2.30
C LEU A 189 21.03 -7.14 -2.37
N VAL A 190 20.52 -7.44 -3.57
CA VAL A 190 19.60 -8.57 -3.79
C VAL A 190 20.29 -9.91 -3.52
N ALA A 191 21.53 -10.09 -3.98
CA ALA A 191 22.31 -11.30 -3.69
C ALA A 191 22.54 -11.50 -2.18
N SER A 192 22.82 -10.43 -1.45
CA SER A 192 23.04 -10.47 0.01
C SER A 192 21.78 -10.83 0.82
N LEU A 193 20.58 -10.80 0.23
CA LEU A 193 19.36 -11.34 0.87
C LEU A 193 19.33 -12.88 0.89
N CYS A 194 20.09 -13.54 0.01
CA CYS A 194 20.22 -14.99 -0.03
C CYS A 194 21.28 -15.45 0.98
N THR A 195 20.90 -15.57 2.25
CA THR A 195 21.81 -15.95 3.34
C THR A 195 22.52 -17.28 3.11
N GLN A 196 23.83 -17.29 3.34
CA GLN A 196 24.64 -18.49 3.45
C GLN A 196 24.90 -18.75 4.94
N LEU A 197 24.18 -19.68 5.55
CA LEU A 197 24.50 -20.11 6.90
C LEU A 197 25.78 -20.95 6.88
N ALA A 198 26.79 -20.55 7.66
CA ALA A 198 27.99 -21.34 7.85
C ALA A 198 27.64 -22.66 8.56
N GLY A 199 28.06 -23.80 8.01
CA GLY A 199 28.08 -25.08 8.76
C GLY A 199 27.22 -26.24 8.26
N GLY A 200 26.69 -26.24 7.03
CA GLY A 200 25.99 -27.42 6.50
C GLY A 200 26.22 -27.65 5.01
N LYS A 201 26.33 -28.92 4.59
CA LYS A 201 26.14 -29.37 3.19
C LYS A 201 24.72 -29.04 2.76
N MET A 202 24.42 -27.78 2.52
CA MET A 202 23.08 -27.33 2.21
C MET A 202 23.01 -26.97 0.72
N SER A 203 22.02 -27.53 0.04
CA SER A 203 21.72 -27.26 -1.37
C SER A 203 21.75 -25.77 -1.66
N ARG A 204 22.24 -25.39 -2.85
CA ARG A 204 22.23 -24.01 -3.35
C ARG A 204 20.86 -23.37 -3.11
N ARG A 205 20.77 -22.45 -2.15
CA ARG A 205 19.55 -21.68 -1.87
C ARG A 205 19.26 -20.81 -3.09
N LYS A 206 17.99 -20.71 -3.45
CA LYS A 206 17.50 -19.82 -4.49
C LYS A 206 16.73 -18.68 -3.84
N LEU A 207 16.94 -17.46 -4.32
CA LEU A 207 16.10 -16.31 -3.99
C LEU A 207 14.96 -16.24 -4.99
N TYR A 208 13.72 -16.15 -4.53
CA TYR A 208 12.59 -15.91 -5.44
C TYR A 208 12.28 -14.42 -5.49
N ILE A 209 12.29 -13.86 -6.70
CA ILE A 209 11.82 -12.51 -6.97
C ILE A 209 10.40 -12.63 -7.49
N ALA A 210 9.45 -12.38 -6.61
CA ALA A 210 8.04 -12.46 -6.93
C ALA A 210 7.50 -11.11 -7.42
N ASP A 211 7.38 -10.96 -8.74
CA ASP A 211 6.68 -9.83 -9.34
C ASP A 211 5.18 -10.10 -9.27
N ALA A 212 4.47 -9.29 -8.48
CA ALA A 212 3.03 -9.45 -8.30
C ALA A 212 2.26 -9.33 -9.63
N ARG A 213 2.79 -8.60 -10.61
CA ARG A 213 2.09 -8.28 -11.86
C ARG A 213 1.98 -9.50 -12.79
N PRO A 214 1.04 -9.48 -13.75
CA PRO A 214 1.14 -10.29 -14.94
C PRO A 214 2.41 -9.94 -15.73
N ARG A 215 3.05 -10.95 -16.33
CA ARG A 215 4.26 -10.78 -17.16
C ARG A 215 4.09 -9.72 -18.26
N LYS A 216 2.91 -9.63 -18.87
CA LYS A 216 2.59 -8.61 -19.89
C LYS A 216 2.66 -7.19 -19.33
N ASN A 217 2.14 -6.98 -18.12
CA ASN A 217 2.15 -5.68 -17.46
C ASN A 217 3.56 -5.29 -17.01
N ALA A 218 4.36 -6.27 -16.57
CA ALA A 218 5.78 -6.05 -16.28
C ALA A 218 6.56 -5.62 -17.52
N LEU A 219 6.35 -6.28 -18.66
CA LEU A 219 6.95 -5.91 -19.94
C LEU A 219 6.53 -4.49 -20.39
N ALA A 220 5.23 -4.17 -20.28
CA ALA A 220 4.72 -2.84 -20.61
C ALA A 220 5.35 -1.74 -19.72
N ASN A 221 5.57 -2.01 -18.43
CA ASN A 221 6.25 -1.06 -17.55
C ASN A 221 7.71 -0.84 -17.95
N GLY A 222 8.40 -1.90 -18.39
CA GLY A 222 9.78 -1.72 -18.81
C GLY A 222 9.90 -0.96 -20.13
N ALA A 223 8.92 -1.04 -21.04
CA ALA A 223 8.84 -0.14 -22.20
C ALA A 223 8.72 1.34 -21.80
N MET A 224 8.36 1.62 -20.53
CA MET A 224 8.30 2.96 -19.92
C MET A 224 9.49 3.23 -18.98
N GLY A 225 10.55 2.43 -19.04
CA GLY A 225 11.78 2.60 -18.25
C GLY A 225 11.81 1.90 -16.89
N GLY A 226 10.70 1.27 -16.47
CA GLY A 226 10.66 0.36 -15.32
C GLY A 226 11.13 -1.04 -15.71
N GLY A 227 10.46 -2.10 -15.23
CA GLY A 227 10.67 -3.47 -15.70
C GLY A 227 10.67 -4.50 -14.58
N SER A 228 11.39 -5.61 -14.80
CA SER A 228 11.62 -6.68 -13.82
C SER A 228 13.04 -7.17 -13.92
N GLU A 229 13.52 -7.81 -12.86
CA GLU A 229 14.84 -8.44 -12.80
C GLU A 229 15.00 -9.54 -13.85
N SER A 230 16.24 -9.75 -14.31
CA SER A 230 16.62 -10.82 -15.25
C SER A 230 17.50 -11.85 -14.57
N SER A 231 17.24 -13.15 -14.79
CA SER A 231 18.09 -14.24 -14.27
C SER A 231 19.55 -14.18 -14.77
N SER A 232 19.82 -13.46 -15.87
CA SER A 232 21.18 -13.21 -16.36
C SER A 232 21.98 -12.25 -15.49
N ASN A 233 21.31 -11.36 -14.77
CA ASN A 233 21.94 -10.33 -13.95
C ASN A 233 21.85 -10.69 -12.46
N TYR A 234 20.76 -11.36 -12.07
CA TYR A 234 20.51 -11.80 -10.71
C TYR A 234 20.71 -13.32 -10.60
N PHE A 235 21.97 -13.77 -10.63
CA PHE A 235 22.38 -15.17 -10.80
C PHE A 235 21.89 -16.17 -9.74
N GLN A 236 21.54 -15.70 -8.55
CA GLN A 236 21.00 -16.54 -7.46
C GLN A 236 19.48 -16.47 -7.36
N SER A 237 18.84 -15.79 -8.32
CA SER A 237 17.43 -15.44 -8.26
C SER A 237 16.60 -16.09 -9.36
N GLU A 238 15.40 -16.52 -8.99
CA GLU A 238 14.37 -17.01 -9.88
C GLU A 238 13.19 -16.03 -9.89
N ILE A 239 12.81 -15.54 -11.08
CA ILE A 239 11.73 -14.56 -11.22
C ILE A 239 10.41 -15.29 -11.46
N VAL A 240 9.42 -15.01 -10.61
CA VAL A 240 8.07 -15.56 -10.71
C VAL A 240 7.05 -14.43 -10.84
N PHE A 241 6.03 -14.62 -11.67
CA PHE A 241 4.95 -13.65 -11.88
C PHE A 241 3.64 -14.19 -11.28
N PHE A 242 3.01 -13.42 -10.39
CA PHE A 242 1.77 -13.87 -9.73
C PHE A 242 0.49 -13.55 -10.50
N GLY A 243 0.56 -12.72 -11.54
CA GLY A 243 -0.62 -12.45 -12.37
C GLY A 243 -1.70 -11.60 -11.70
N ILE A 244 -1.34 -10.80 -10.69
CA ILE A 244 -2.28 -9.92 -9.98
C ILE A 244 -2.45 -8.63 -10.76
N ASP A 245 -3.65 -8.40 -11.28
CA ASP A 245 -3.95 -7.20 -12.05
C ASP A 245 -3.84 -5.90 -11.22
N ASN A 246 -3.72 -4.79 -11.94
CA ASN A 246 -3.53 -3.47 -11.34
C ASN A 246 -4.80 -2.97 -10.62
N ILE A 247 -4.65 -1.83 -9.93
CA ILE A 247 -5.73 -1.21 -9.16
C ILE A 247 -6.97 -0.83 -9.99
N HIS A 248 -6.84 -0.65 -11.31
CA HIS A 248 -7.98 -0.30 -12.18
C HIS A 248 -8.85 -1.55 -12.42
N ALA A 249 -8.24 -2.70 -12.68
CA ALA A 249 -8.95 -3.96 -12.79
C ALA A 249 -9.62 -4.35 -11.46
N MET A 250 -8.93 -4.14 -10.33
CA MET A 250 -9.51 -4.40 -9.00
C MET A 250 -10.69 -3.47 -8.71
N ARG A 251 -10.61 -2.19 -9.11
CA ARG A 251 -11.71 -1.23 -8.98
C ARG A 251 -12.91 -1.63 -9.84
N GLU A 252 -12.67 -2.07 -11.07
CA GLU A 252 -13.72 -2.53 -11.97
C GLU A 252 -14.38 -3.81 -11.45
N SER A 253 -13.59 -4.76 -10.96
CA SER A 253 -14.07 -5.98 -10.30
C SER A 253 -15.00 -5.65 -9.13
N PHE A 254 -14.59 -4.72 -8.26
CA PHE A 254 -15.42 -4.25 -7.14
C PHE A 254 -16.71 -3.56 -7.61
N ALA A 255 -16.64 -2.76 -8.68
CA ALA A 255 -17.83 -2.11 -9.26
C ALA A 255 -18.82 -3.14 -9.80
N ARG A 256 -18.36 -4.17 -10.53
CA ARG A 256 -19.21 -5.26 -11.03
C ARG A 256 -19.85 -6.06 -9.88
N LEU A 257 -19.09 -6.32 -8.81
CA LEU A 257 -19.65 -6.96 -7.62
C LEU A 257 -20.77 -6.14 -6.99
N ARG A 258 -20.60 -4.81 -6.93
CA ARG A 258 -21.65 -3.91 -6.42
C ARG A 258 -22.89 -3.95 -7.29
N ASP A 259 -22.73 -3.82 -8.61
CA ASP A 259 -23.87 -3.81 -9.53
C ASP A 259 -24.66 -5.15 -9.44
N TYR A 260 -23.96 -6.27 -9.26
CA TYR A 260 -24.59 -7.57 -9.01
C TYR A 260 -25.38 -7.58 -7.70
N LEU A 261 -24.80 -7.10 -6.59
CA LEU A 261 -25.48 -7.04 -5.29
C LEU A 261 -26.65 -6.07 -5.29
N ASP A 262 -26.56 -4.94 -6.00
CA ASP A 262 -27.68 -4.00 -6.14
C ASP A 262 -28.84 -4.62 -6.95
N THR A 263 -28.52 -5.46 -7.94
CA THR A 263 -29.53 -6.14 -8.78
C THR A 263 -30.16 -7.35 -8.10
N HIS A 264 -29.37 -8.15 -7.38
CA HIS A 264 -29.76 -9.48 -6.89
C HIS A 264 -29.72 -9.65 -5.37
N GLY A 265 -29.08 -8.73 -4.64
CA GLY A 265 -28.87 -8.81 -3.20
C GLY A 265 -30.07 -8.39 -2.35
N THR A 266 -31.25 -8.26 -2.94
CA THR A 266 -32.50 -8.03 -2.20
C THR A 266 -33.03 -9.36 -1.65
N THR A 267 -32.62 -9.67 -0.42
CA THR A 267 -33.37 -10.46 0.57
C THR A 267 -33.55 -9.63 1.82
#